data_AF-A0A258C317-F1
#
_entry.id   AF-A0A258C317-F1
#
_cell.length_a   1.000
_cell.length_b   1.000
_cell.length_c   1.000
_cell.angle_alpha   90.00
_cell.angle_beta   90.00
_cell.angle_gamma   90.00
#
_symmetry.space_group_name_H-M   'P 1'
#
loop_
_entity.id
_entity.type
_entity.pdbx_description
1 polymer ?
#
loop_
_entity_poly.entity_id
_entity_poly.type
_entity_poly.pdbx_seq_one_letter_code
_entity_poly.pdbx_strand_id
1 'polypeptide(L)'
;MQGTKTTRALSLILAVLLLGGCASAERNPGSLPYKYWRLGFLAPDHMEVWVETADVEDIRGHKLFHVGAGTVSVHLPTDGTGNAIGWRKTWGKGRHVNGADLPKRIYVRWQSLVEPQTYRVILEIPERARQLMSERLDPPCPLSEYRYAVALGLAPGGVVRGWVTSTCGEHIEILHAQAEIEPKGPYGGQSDGEYYFLSETSKAYIEKHGIPYGSW
;
A
#
# COMPACT_ATOMS: atom_id res chain seq x y z
N MET A 1 -50.66 -52.62 11.90
CA MET A 1 -49.39 -52.06 12.45
C MET A 1 -48.45 -51.68 11.31
N GLN A 2 -48.63 -50.51 10.67
CA GLN A 2 -47.74 -50.10 9.56
C GLN A 2 -47.61 -48.57 9.38
N GLY A 3 -48.11 -47.76 10.31
CA GLY A 3 -48.15 -46.29 10.16
C GLY A 3 -47.03 -45.50 10.85
N THR A 4 -46.16 -46.14 11.64
CA THR A 4 -45.20 -45.43 12.51
C THR A 4 -43.74 -45.48 12.05
N LYS A 5 -43.39 -46.36 11.11
CA LYS A 5 -42.00 -46.47 10.61
C LYS A 5 -41.67 -45.40 9.55
N THR A 6 -42.63 -45.07 8.71
CA THR A 6 -42.46 -44.14 7.57
C THR A 6 -42.30 -42.69 8.02
N THR A 7 -43.02 -42.28 9.07
CA THR A 7 -42.97 -40.91 9.61
C THR A 7 -41.62 -40.61 10.29
N ARG A 8 -41.04 -41.58 11.02
CA ARG A 8 -39.70 -41.43 11.62
C ARG A 8 -38.59 -41.30 10.57
N ALA A 9 -38.69 -42.03 9.47
CA ALA A 9 -37.73 -41.95 8.37
C ALA A 9 -37.80 -40.60 7.64
N LEU A 10 -39.01 -40.06 7.40
CA LEU A 10 -39.20 -38.74 6.80
C LEU A 10 -38.65 -37.61 7.70
N SER A 11 -38.85 -37.72 9.02
CA SER A 11 -38.33 -36.75 9.99
C SER A 11 -36.80 -36.75 10.08
N LEU A 12 -36.15 -37.92 9.95
CA LEU A 12 -34.68 -38.01 9.91
C LEU A 12 -34.11 -37.41 8.61
N ILE A 13 -34.75 -37.64 7.47
CA ILE A 13 -34.30 -37.11 6.17
C ILE A 13 -34.43 -35.57 6.14
N LEU A 14 -35.51 -35.03 6.71
CA LEU A 14 -35.71 -33.58 6.82
C LEU A 14 -34.71 -32.94 7.79
N ALA A 15 -34.34 -33.62 8.88
CA ALA A 15 -33.32 -33.15 9.81
C ALA A 15 -31.90 -33.17 9.22
N VAL A 16 -31.57 -34.14 8.35
CA VAL A 16 -30.27 -34.19 7.63
C VAL A 16 -30.20 -33.12 6.54
N LEU A 17 -31.31 -32.81 5.87
CA LEU A 17 -31.38 -31.73 4.87
C LEU A 17 -31.23 -30.33 5.49
N LEU A 18 -31.64 -30.14 6.75
CA LEU A 18 -31.47 -28.88 7.48
C LEU A 18 -30.05 -28.68 8.06
N LEU A 19 -29.23 -29.74 8.10
CA LEU A 19 -27.82 -29.67 8.52
C LEU A 19 -26.86 -29.39 7.35
N GLY A 20 -27.38 -29.27 6.12
CA GLY A 20 -26.66 -28.68 4.97
C GLY A 20 -26.49 -27.17 5.13
N GLY A 21 -25.91 -26.74 6.27
CA GLY A 21 -25.48 -25.36 6.46
C GLY A 21 -24.50 -25.02 5.34
N CYS A 22 -24.81 -23.97 4.59
CA CYS A 22 -23.94 -23.45 3.54
C CYS A 22 -22.52 -23.30 4.08
N ALA A 23 -21.62 -24.20 3.70
CA ALA A 23 -20.20 -23.92 3.69
C ALA A 23 -19.98 -22.86 2.60
N SER A 24 -20.38 -21.63 2.90
CA SER A 24 -19.91 -20.48 2.16
C SER A 24 -18.42 -20.46 2.45
N ALA A 25 -17.61 -20.98 1.54
CA ALA A 25 -16.17 -20.81 1.59
C ALA A 25 -15.95 -19.32 1.86
N GLU A 26 -15.36 -18.97 3.01
CA GLU A 26 -15.12 -17.58 3.39
C GLU A 26 -14.35 -16.94 2.25
N ARG A 27 -15.05 -16.17 1.41
CA ARG A 27 -14.41 -15.46 0.32
C ARG A 27 -13.66 -14.32 0.98
N ASN A 28 -12.35 -14.26 0.72
CA ASN A 28 -11.55 -13.09 1.09
C ASN A 28 -12.24 -11.81 0.58
N PRO A 29 -11.95 -10.65 1.19
CA PRO A 29 -12.44 -9.37 0.67
C PRO A 29 -12.25 -9.27 -0.85
N GLY A 30 -13.31 -8.92 -1.57
CA GLY A 30 -13.26 -8.82 -3.04
C GLY A 30 -13.09 -10.13 -3.81
N SER A 31 -13.21 -11.29 -3.16
CA SER A 31 -12.86 -12.59 -3.74
C SER A 31 -11.38 -12.70 -4.12
N LEU A 32 -10.50 -11.97 -3.41
CA LEU A 32 -9.06 -12.03 -3.65
C LEU A 32 -8.49 -13.41 -3.34
N PRO A 33 -7.42 -13.84 -4.03
CA PRO A 33 -6.79 -15.12 -3.76
C PRO A 33 -5.97 -15.14 -2.46
N TYR A 34 -5.93 -14.02 -1.74
CA TYR A 34 -5.25 -13.84 -0.45
C TYR A 34 -6.10 -12.97 0.51
N LYS A 35 -5.81 -13.07 1.80
CA LYS A 35 -6.63 -12.46 2.88
C LYS A 35 -6.53 -10.92 2.95
N TYR A 36 -5.37 -10.38 2.60
CA TYR A 36 -5.06 -8.96 2.68
C TYR A 36 -4.03 -8.60 1.61
N TRP A 37 -4.05 -7.36 1.18
CA TRP A 37 -2.96 -6.78 0.38
C TRP A 37 -2.16 -5.79 1.23
N ARG A 38 -1.04 -5.28 0.72
CA ARG A 38 -0.14 -4.41 1.47
C ARG A 38 0.06 -3.07 0.78
N LEU A 39 0.00 -1.99 1.55
CA LEU A 39 0.39 -0.65 1.10
C LEU A 39 1.72 -0.26 1.73
N GLY A 40 2.74 -0.04 0.89
CA GLY A 40 4.09 0.32 1.30
C GLY A 40 4.52 1.68 0.78
N PHE A 41 5.45 2.31 1.50
CA PHE A 41 6.03 3.59 1.15
C PHE A 41 7.55 3.51 1.16
N LEU A 42 8.17 4.18 0.19
CA LEU A 42 9.62 4.33 0.09
C LEU A 42 9.98 5.73 -0.37
N ALA A 43 11.22 6.11 -0.14
CA ALA A 43 11.83 7.31 -0.70
C ALA A 43 13.21 6.99 -1.30
N PRO A 44 13.72 7.84 -2.20
CA PRO A 44 15.11 7.76 -2.67
C PRO A 44 16.10 7.89 -1.50
N ASP A 45 17.34 7.42 -1.70
CA ASP A 45 18.35 7.46 -0.63
C ASP A 45 18.56 8.89 -0.13
N HIS A 46 18.64 9.05 1.19
CA HIS A 46 18.76 10.36 1.87
C HIS A 46 17.61 11.35 1.64
N MET A 47 16.60 11.01 0.85
CA MET A 47 15.45 11.87 0.56
C MET A 47 14.31 11.57 1.54
N GLU A 48 14.56 11.75 2.84
CA GLU A 48 13.61 11.38 3.87
C GLU A 48 12.26 12.09 3.70
N VAL A 49 11.20 11.33 3.93
CA VAL A 49 9.82 11.80 3.93
C VAL A 49 9.07 11.25 5.13
N TRP A 50 8.04 11.98 5.55
CA TRP A 50 7.10 11.56 6.59
C TRP A 50 5.69 11.48 6.00
N VAL A 51 5.08 10.28 6.00
CA VAL A 51 3.69 10.13 5.56
C VAL A 51 2.77 10.53 6.71
N GLU A 52 1.92 11.53 6.49
CA GLU A 52 0.93 11.95 7.48
C GLU A 52 -0.28 11.04 7.47
N THR A 53 -0.78 10.72 6.28
CA THR A 53 -1.87 9.77 6.09
C THR A 53 -1.85 9.19 4.67
N ALA A 54 -2.40 7.99 4.56
CA ALA A 54 -2.80 7.39 3.31
C ALA A 54 -4.17 6.75 3.47
N ASP A 55 -5.09 7.10 2.58
CA ASP A 55 -6.46 6.62 2.57
C ASP A 55 -6.73 5.87 1.26
N VAL A 56 -7.61 4.87 1.33
CA VAL A 56 -7.89 3.97 0.21
C VAL A 56 -9.38 4.02 -0.11
N GLU A 57 -9.72 4.18 -1.38
CA GLU A 57 -11.04 3.82 -1.94
C GLU A 57 -10.87 2.51 -2.72
N ASP A 58 -11.55 1.45 -2.32
CA ASP A 58 -11.53 0.17 -3.04
C ASP A 58 -12.45 0.18 -4.28
N ILE A 59 -12.39 -0.86 -5.11
CA ILE A 59 -13.23 -0.95 -6.33
C ILE A 59 -14.74 -1.03 -6.07
N ARG A 60 -15.16 -1.32 -4.84
CA ARG A 60 -16.58 -1.30 -4.42
C ARG A 60 -16.97 0.03 -3.78
N GLY A 61 -16.05 1.00 -3.75
CA GLY A 61 -16.27 2.34 -3.21
C GLY A 61 -16.12 2.41 -1.67
N HIS A 62 -15.65 1.35 -1.02
CA HIS A 62 -15.39 1.40 0.41
C HIS A 62 -14.17 2.27 0.69
N LYS A 63 -14.30 3.17 1.67
CA LYS A 63 -13.24 4.10 2.06
C LYS A 63 -12.61 3.65 3.37
N LEU A 64 -11.29 3.45 3.36
CA LEU A 64 -10.48 3.13 4.52
C LEU A 64 -9.54 4.30 4.76
N PHE A 65 -9.61 4.90 5.94
CA PHE A 65 -8.80 6.05 6.31
C PHE A 65 -7.63 5.63 7.20
N HIS A 66 -6.53 6.38 7.14
CA HIS A 66 -5.34 6.17 7.97
C HIS A 66 -4.71 4.78 7.82
N VAL A 67 -4.71 4.25 6.60
CA VAL A 67 -4.17 2.93 6.26
C VAL A 67 -2.64 2.91 6.33
N GLY A 68 -2.00 4.06 6.13
CA GLY A 68 -0.56 4.24 6.24
C GLY A 68 -0.18 5.60 6.82
N ALA A 69 0.81 5.62 7.70
CA ALA A 69 1.42 6.83 8.25
C ALA A 69 2.80 6.49 8.83
N GLY A 70 3.64 7.51 8.95
CA GLY A 70 4.94 7.48 9.61
C GLY A 70 6.14 7.44 8.67
N THR A 71 7.27 7.00 9.22
CA THR A 71 8.52 6.86 8.45
C THR A 71 8.41 5.80 7.37
N VAL A 72 8.98 6.10 6.21
CA VAL A 72 8.99 5.22 5.04
C VAL A 72 10.26 4.37 4.98
N SER A 73 10.37 3.49 3.99
CA SER A 73 11.65 2.84 3.69
C SER A 73 12.57 3.81 2.95
N VAL A 74 13.71 4.13 3.56
CA VAL A 74 14.75 4.99 2.98
C VAL A 74 16.12 4.38 3.32
N HIS A 75 17.07 4.43 2.38
CA HIS A 75 18.45 4.04 2.68
C HIS A 75 19.21 5.25 3.21
N LEU A 76 19.83 5.10 4.38
CA LEU A 76 20.64 6.14 5.02
C LEU A 76 22.01 5.56 5.42
N PRO A 77 22.88 5.21 4.46
CA PRO A 77 24.23 4.74 4.79
C PRO A 77 25.02 5.87 5.47
N THR A 78 25.69 5.57 6.57
CA THR A 78 26.34 6.58 7.44
C THR A 78 27.74 6.99 6.97
N ASP A 79 28.31 6.28 6.00
CA ASP A 79 29.60 6.59 5.37
C ASP A 79 29.48 7.68 4.28
N GLY A 80 28.29 8.27 4.13
CA GLY A 80 28.00 9.29 3.12
C GLY A 80 27.86 8.72 1.70
N THR A 81 27.77 7.40 1.54
CA THR A 81 27.47 6.75 0.27
C THR A 81 25.96 6.73 0.00
N GLY A 82 25.47 5.85 -0.88
CA GLY A 82 24.07 5.82 -1.31
C GLY A 82 23.85 6.55 -2.63
N ASN A 83 22.67 6.33 -3.22
CA ASN A 83 22.31 6.90 -4.51
C ASN A 83 20.95 7.57 -4.43
N ALA A 84 20.96 8.90 -4.29
CA ALA A 84 19.74 9.69 -4.30
C ALA A 84 19.07 9.77 -5.68
N ILE A 85 19.75 9.36 -6.76
CA ILE A 85 19.19 9.33 -8.12
C ILE A 85 18.39 8.05 -8.34
N GLY A 86 17.12 8.21 -8.75
CA GLY A 86 16.22 7.09 -9.04
C GLY A 86 15.69 6.40 -7.78
N TRP A 87 15.21 5.16 -7.96
CA TRP A 87 14.48 4.43 -6.94
C TRP A 87 15.16 3.12 -6.58
N ARG A 88 15.27 2.83 -5.28
CA ARG A 88 15.63 1.49 -4.82
C ARG A 88 14.50 0.51 -5.06
N LYS A 89 14.84 -0.69 -5.54
CA LYS A 89 13.87 -1.79 -5.70
C LYS A 89 13.54 -2.37 -4.32
N THR A 90 12.43 -1.92 -3.74
CA THR A 90 11.89 -2.41 -2.49
C THR A 90 10.37 -2.26 -2.48
N TRP A 91 9.68 -3.08 -1.70
CA TRP A 91 8.24 -2.98 -1.43
C TRP A 91 7.88 -1.96 -0.32
N GLY A 92 8.89 -1.24 0.18
CA GLY A 92 8.74 -0.15 1.13
C GLY A 92 8.34 -0.59 2.55
N LYS A 93 8.22 0.37 3.45
CA LYS A 93 7.70 0.19 4.82
C LYS A 93 6.20 0.50 4.82
N GLY A 94 5.39 -0.32 5.47
CA GLY A 94 3.95 -0.29 5.21
C GLY A 94 3.14 -1.27 6.03
N ARG A 95 1.83 -1.28 5.78
CA ARG A 95 0.84 -2.06 6.54
C ARG A 95 -0.03 -2.91 5.62
N HIS A 96 -0.59 -3.97 6.20
CA HIS A 96 -1.61 -4.77 5.53
C HIS A 96 -2.96 -4.07 5.57
N VAL A 97 -3.63 -4.06 4.43
CA VAL A 97 -4.99 -3.57 4.24
C VAL A 97 -5.91 -4.78 4.31
N ASN A 98 -6.68 -4.86 5.40
CA ASN A 98 -7.58 -5.96 5.69
C ASN A 98 -9.02 -5.55 5.37
N GLY A 99 -9.87 -6.50 5.00
CA GLY A 99 -11.30 -6.26 4.83
C GLY A 99 -11.70 -5.44 3.59
N ALA A 100 -10.73 -4.99 2.78
CA ALA A 100 -10.95 -4.18 1.59
C ALA A 100 -10.67 -4.97 0.30
N ASP A 101 -11.39 -4.62 -0.75
CA ASP A 101 -11.01 -5.03 -2.11
C ASP A 101 -9.72 -4.31 -2.55
N LEU A 102 -9.24 -4.59 -3.76
CA LEU A 102 -8.10 -3.88 -4.33
C LEU A 102 -8.38 -2.40 -4.56
N PRO A 103 -7.36 -1.54 -4.48
CA PRO A 103 -7.57 -0.11 -4.52
C PRO A 103 -8.02 0.33 -5.91
N LYS A 104 -9.01 1.23 -5.92
CA LYS A 104 -9.36 2.08 -7.05
C LYS A 104 -8.63 3.41 -6.96
N ARG A 105 -8.58 4.00 -5.76
CA ARG A 105 -7.84 5.23 -5.48
C ARG A 105 -7.05 5.13 -4.19
N ILE A 106 -5.93 5.85 -4.16
CA ILE A 106 -5.15 6.06 -2.95
C ILE A 106 -4.91 7.55 -2.79
N TYR A 107 -5.41 8.14 -1.71
CA TYR A 107 -5.01 9.47 -1.28
C TYR A 107 -3.77 9.34 -0.41
N VAL A 108 -2.76 10.20 -0.62
CA VAL A 108 -1.60 10.29 0.25
C VAL A 108 -1.26 11.75 0.49
N ARG A 109 -0.94 12.07 1.76
CA ARG A 109 -0.34 13.34 2.16
C ARG A 109 0.93 13.07 2.92
N TRP A 110 2.01 13.73 2.53
CA TRP A 110 3.33 13.53 3.13
C TRP A 110 4.12 14.82 3.17
N GLN A 111 5.12 14.82 4.04
CA GLN A 111 6.11 15.86 4.17
C GLN A 111 7.41 15.40 3.50
N SER A 112 7.94 16.20 2.59
CA SER A 112 9.35 16.11 2.21
C SER A 112 10.18 16.79 3.29
N LEU A 113 11.15 16.07 3.88
CA LEU A 113 11.93 16.60 5.00
C LEU A 113 13.22 17.29 4.53
N VAL A 114 13.68 16.93 3.33
CA VAL A 114 14.89 17.48 2.70
C VAL A 114 14.68 18.86 2.08
N GLU A 115 13.45 19.14 1.68
CA GLU A 115 12.93 20.45 1.28
C GLU A 115 11.58 20.59 1.99
N PRO A 116 11.54 21.15 3.22
CA PRO A 116 10.35 21.18 4.05
C PRO A 116 9.11 21.69 3.30
N GLN A 117 8.32 20.73 2.78
CA GLN A 117 7.19 20.96 1.92
C GLN A 117 6.22 19.79 2.06
N THR A 118 4.97 20.09 2.40
CA THR A 118 3.90 19.08 2.43
C THR A 118 3.24 18.99 1.06
N TYR A 119 3.05 17.76 0.59
CA TYR A 119 2.39 17.42 -0.66
C TYR A 119 1.17 16.55 -0.41
N ARG A 120 0.21 16.60 -1.33
CA ARG A 120 -0.95 15.72 -1.35
C ARG A 120 -1.30 15.30 -2.77
N VAL A 121 -1.83 14.10 -2.92
CA VAL A 121 -2.32 13.61 -4.21
C VAL A 121 -3.39 12.54 -4.04
N ILE A 122 -4.32 12.46 -4.98
CA ILE A 122 -5.20 11.31 -5.18
C ILE A 122 -4.69 10.55 -6.41
N LEU A 123 -4.24 9.32 -6.18
CA LEU A 123 -3.74 8.43 -7.22
C LEU A 123 -4.89 7.55 -7.70
N GLU A 124 -5.19 7.59 -9.00
CA GLU A 124 -6.06 6.61 -9.65
C GLU A 124 -5.24 5.34 -9.93
N ILE A 125 -5.65 4.21 -9.36
CA ILE A 125 -4.96 2.93 -9.55
C ILE A 125 -5.53 2.26 -10.81
N PRO A 126 -4.71 1.98 -11.83
CA PRO A 126 -5.21 1.40 -13.08
C PRO A 126 -5.73 -0.01 -12.87
N GLU A 127 -6.67 -0.44 -13.70
CA GLU A 127 -7.19 -1.81 -13.68
C GLU A 127 -6.09 -2.86 -13.86
N ARG A 128 -5.09 -2.55 -14.69
CA ARG A 128 -3.92 -3.42 -14.89
C ARG A 128 -3.21 -3.73 -13.57
N ALA A 129 -3.13 -2.79 -12.64
CA ALA A 129 -2.54 -3.05 -11.32
C ALA A 129 -3.30 -4.16 -10.59
N ARG A 130 -4.64 -4.12 -10.60
CA ARG A 130 -5.48 -5.13 -9.93
C ARG A 130 -5.38 -6.50 -10.59
N GLN A 131 -5.26 -6.53 -11.91
CA GLN A 131 -5.00 -7.75 -12.67
C GLN A 131 -3.64 -8.35 -12.25
N LEU A 132 -2.56 -7.55 -12.26
CA LEU A 132 -1.23 -7.96 -11.82
C LEU A 132 -1.22 -8.50 -10.38
N MET A 133 -1.99 -7.88 -9.48
CA MET A 133 -2.11 -8.33 -8.09
C MET A 133 -2.87 -9.66 -7.98
N SER A 134 -3.70 -10.01 -8.96
CA SER A 134 -4.48 -11.26 -9.01
C SER A 134 -3.82 -12.36 -9.85
N GLU A 135 -2.74 -12.04 -10.56
CA GLU A 135 -1.94 -12.99 -11.34
C GLU A 135 -1.02 -13.81 -10.40
N ARG A 136 -1.15 -15.14 -10.48
CA ARG A 136 -0.29 -16.06 -9.73
C ARG A 136 1.13 -16.02 -10.33
N LEU A 137 2.13 -15.89 -9.46
CA LEU A 137 3.54 -15.89 -9.79
C LEU A 137 4.02 -17.31 -10.11
N ASP A 138 4.88 -17.43 -11.12
CA ASP A 138 5.55 -18.67 -11.49
C ASP A 138 7.06 -18.41 -11.71
N PRO A 139 7.96 -18.93 -10.86
CA PRO A 139 7.65 -19.65 -9.62
C PRO A 139 7.03 -18.71 -8.55
N PRO A 140 6.25 -19.23 -7.60
CA PRO A 140 5.66 -18.42 -6.54
C PRO A 140 6.73 -17.87 -5.58
N CYS A 141 6.51 -16.68 -5.00
CA CYS A 141 7.37 -16.20 -3.92
C CYS A 141 7.13 -17.00 -2.64
N PRO A 142 8.16 -17.20 -1.79
CA PRO A 142 8.00 -17.95 -0.54
C PRO A 142 6.92 -17.41 0.41
N LEU A 143 6.67 -16.09 0.40
CA LEU A 143 5.72 -15.44 1.30
C LEU A 143 4.33 -15.21 0.68
N SER A 144 4.22 -15.29 -0.64
CA SER A 144 2.94 -15.16 -1.35
C SER A 144 3.07 -15.65 -2.78
N GLU A 145 2.05 -16.35 -3.25
CA GLU A 145 1.96 -16.77 -4.65
C GLU A 145 1.57 -15.61 -5.58
N TYR A 146 1.33 -14.39 -5.06
CA TYR A 146 0.82 -13.25 -5.83
C TYR A 146 1.62 -11.97 -5.54
N ARG A 147 1.45 -10.96 -6.40
CA ARG A 147 1.89 -9.58 -6.12
C ARG A 147 0.89 -8.85 -5.24
N TYR A 148 0.84 -9.22 -3.97
CA TYR A 148 -0.15 -8.71 -3.03
C TYR A 148 0.18 -7.31 -2.47
N ALA A 149 1.16 -6.58 -3.01
CA ALA A 149 1.57 -5.28 -2.50
C ALA A 149 1.52 -4.16 -3.56
N VAL A 150 1.08 -2.98 -3.13
CA VAL A 150 1.29 -1.71 -3.82
C VAL A 150 2.35 -0.93 -3.03
N ALA A 151 3.44 -0.54 -3.68
CA ALA A 151 4.47 0.30 -3.11
C ALA A 151 4.42 1.68 -3.76
N LEU A 152 4.39 2.74 -2.95
CA LEU A 152 4.40 4.13 -3.40
C LEU A 152 5.75 4.77 -3.04
N GLY A 153 6.45 5.22 -4.07
CA GLY A 153 7.64 6.04 -3.95
C GLY A 153 7.23 7.49 -3.84
N LEU A 154 7.70 8.16 -2.79
CA LEU A 154 7.43 9.56 -2.51
C LEU A 154 8.78 10.30 -2.51
N ALA A 155 8.90 11.31 -3.36
CA ALA A 155 10.14 12.05 -3.52
C ALA A 155 9.92 13.57 -3.38
N PRO A 156 11.01 14.33 -3.15
CA PRO A 156 11.01 15.78 -3.24
C PRO A 156 10.46 16.29 -4.58
N GLY A 157 9.98 17.53 -4.58
CA GLY A 157 9.31 18.14 -5.72
C GLY A 157 7.92 17.56 -5.98
N GLY A 158 7.36 16.75 -5.07
CA GLY A 158 6.01 16.18 -5.20
C GLY A 158 5.92 14.99 -6.15
N VAL A 159 7.04 14.36 -6.52
CA VAL A 159 7.06 13.23 -7.45
C VAL A 159 6.59 11.96 -6.76
N VAL A 160 5.65 11.24 -7.40
CA VAL A 160 5.14 9.96 -6.93
C VAL A 160 5.27 8.91 -8.01
N ARG A 161 5.84 7.75 -7.66
CA ARG A 161 5.76 6.54 -8.48
C ARG A 161 5.11 5.41 -7.72
N GLY A 162 4.45 4.50 -8.44
CA GLY A 162 3.78 3.36 -7.82
C GLY A 162 4.11 2.06 -8.53
N TRP A 163 4.29 1.00 -7.75
CA TRP A 163 4.56 -0.35 -8.25
C TRP A 163 3.64 -1.39 -7.65
N VAL A 164 3.23 -2.35 -8.46
CA VAL A 164 2.72 -3.64 -7.97
C VAL A 164 3.90 -4.58 -7.77
N THR A 165 3.98 -5.17 -6.58
CA THR A 165 5.14 -5.95 -6.17
C THR A 165 4.80 -7.07 -5.18
N SER A 166 5.79 -7.90 -4.87
CA SER A 166 5.77 -8.93 -3.82
C SER A 166 7.11 -8.88 -3.07
N THR A 167 7.38 -9.87 -2.22
CA THR A 167 8.68 -10.00 -1.55
C THR A 167 9.78 -10.54 -2.47
N CYS A 168 9.41 -10.95 -3.69
CA CYS A 168 10.33 -11.42 -4.71
C CYS A 168 9.81 -11.06 -6.11
N GLY A 169 10.62 -11.33 -7.13
CA GLY A 169 10.30 -11.06 -8.52
C GLY A 169 10.37 -9.57 -8.88
N GLU A 170 9.89 -9.25 -10.08
CA GLU A 170 9.94 -7.89 -10.62
C GLU A 170 8.98 -6.92 -9.90
N HIS A 171 9.37 -5.64 -9.77
CA HIS A 171 8.51 -4.56 -9.31
C HIS A 171 7.96 -3.85 -10.54
N ILE A 172 6.66 -4.01 -10.82
CA ILE A 172 6.06 -3.51 -12.05
C ILE A 172 5.50 -2.12 -11.80
N GLU A 173 6.03 -1.11 -12.47
CA GLU A 173 5.54 0.27 -12.35
C GLU A 173 4.13 0.36 -12.94
N ILE A 174 3.22 0.99 -12.19
CA ILE A 174 1.81 1.12 -12.55
C ILE A 174 1.37 2.58 -12.67
N LEU A 175 2.13 3.52 -12.12
CA LEU A 175 1.83 4.93 -12.19
C LEU A 175 3.06 5.80 -11.93
N HIS A 176 3.00 7.01 -12.49
CA HIS A 176 3.85 8.16 -12.19
C HIS A 176 2.93 9.38 -12.14
N ALA A 177 2.99 10.14 -11.05
CA ALA A 177 2.15 11.30 -10.81
C ALA A 177 2.95 12.45 -10.18
N GLN A 178 2.43 13.66 -10.38
CA GLN A 178 2.90 14.88 -9.76
C GLN A 178 1.87 15.31 -8.72
N ALA A 179 2.30 15.43 -7.47
CA ALA A 179 1.46 15.92 -6.39
C ALA A 179 1.45 17.45 -6.37
N GLU A 180 0.38 17.98 -5.77
CA GLU A 180 0.25 19.39 -5.45
C GLU A 180 0.75 19.66 -4.03
N ILE A 181 1.18 20.90 -3.82
CA ILE A 181 1.50 21.41 -2.48
C ILE A 181 0.23 21.42 -1.62
N GLU A 182 0.30 20.89 -0.40
CA GLU A 182 -0.77 21.05 0.58
C GLU A 182 -0.73 22.48 1.13
N PRO A 183 -1.71 23.35 0.82
CA PRO A 183 -1.68 24.75 1.22
C PRO A 183 -1.73 24.95 2.74
N LYS A 184 -2.26 23.97 3.49
CA LYS A 184 -2.26 24.03 4.96
C LYS A 184 -0.92 23.67 5.59
N GLY A 185 0.06 23.23 4.80
CA GLY A 185 1.35 22.78 5.31
C GLY A 185 1.26 21.48 6.11
N PRO A 186 2.22 21.21 7.00
CA PRO A 186 2.32 19.95 7.73
C PRO A 186 1.15 19.75 8.69
N TYR A 187 0.80 18.48 8.88
CA TYR A 187 -0.28 17.99 9.74
C TYR A 187 -1.63 18.68 9.48
N GLY A 188 -1.88 19.07 8.23
CA GLY A 188 -3.09 19.81 7.86
C GLY A 188 -3.22 21.17 8.56
N GLY A 189 -2.10 21.81 8.91
CA GLY A 189 -2.03 23.10 9.58
C GLY A 189 -2.13 23.03 11.10
N GLN A 190 -1.99 21.83 11.69
CA GLN A 190 -2.15 21.61 13.15
C GLN A 190 -0.85 21.70 13.94
N SER A 191 0.30 21.88 13.27
CA SER A 191 1.62 21.92 13.89
C SER A 191 2.28 23.29 13.88
N ASP A 192 1.53 24.38 13.64
CA ASP A 192 2.08 25.74 13.51
C ASP A 192 3.23 25.85 12.48
N GLY A 193 3.20 24.99 11.45
CA GLY A 193 4.21 24.91 10.41
C GLY A 193 5.42 24.03 10.75
N GLU A 194 5.46 23.40 11.92
CA GLU A 194 6.52 22.46 12.27
C GLU A 194 6.41 21.16 11.48
N TYR A 195 7.53 20.77 10.88
CA TYR A 195 7.71 19.52 10.13
C TYR A 195 8.29 18.43 11.02
N TYR A 196 8.16 17.18 10.59
CA TYR A 196 8.92 16.08 11.17
C TYR A 196 10.43 16.29 10.96
N PHE A 197 11.25 15.69 11.81
CA PHE A 197 12.70 15.94 11.80
C PHE A 197 13.40 15.23 10.64
N LEU A 198 14.32 15.93 9.98
CA LEU A 198 15.30 15.37 9.05
C LEU A 198 16.48 14.78 9.83
N SER A 199 17.00 13.61 9.45
CA SER A 199 18.19 13.07 10.11
C SER A 199 19.46 13.85 9.75
N GLU A 200 20.43 13.88 10.67
CA GLU A 200 21.74 14.49 10.42
C GLU A 200 22.47 13.81 9.24
N THR A 201 22.26 12.51 9.02
CA THR A 201 22.84 11.77 7.89
C THR A 201 22.34 12.33 6.56
N SER A 202 21.01 12.46 6.40
CA SER A 202 20.43 13.02 5.18
C SER A 202 20.83 14.47 5.00
N LYS A 203 20.80 15.26 6.09
CA LYS A 203 21.20 16.66 6.07
C LYS A 203 22.64 16.82 5.55
N ALA A 204 23.59 16.07 6.10
CA ALA A 204 24.98 16.09 5.66
C ALA A 204 25.14 15.66 4.19
N TYR A 205 24.36 14.68 3.73
CA TYR A 205 24.36 14.25 2.34
C TYR A 205 23.87 15.37 1.42
N ILE A 206 22.76 16.01 1.75
CA ILE A 206 22.15 17.09 0.95
C ILE A 206 23.05 18.32 0.91
N GLU A 207 23.68 18.69 2.02
CA GLU A 207 24.64 19.81 2.06
C GLU A 207 25.82 19.58 1.09
N LYS A 208 26.22 18.32 0.90
CA LYS A 208 27.34 17.95 0.04
C LYS A 208 26.95 17.73 -1.42
N HIS A 209 25.79 17.13 -1.67
CA HIS A 209 25.40 16.62 -2.99
C HIS A 209 24.21 17.36 -3.61
N GLY A 210 23.48 18.12 -2.81
CA GLY A 210 22.20 18.72 -3.19
C GLY A 210 21.07 17.70 -3.32
N ILE A 211 19.90 18.21 -3.69
CA ILE A 211 18.72 17.40 -4.01
C ILE A 211 18.71 17.19 -5.54
N PRO A 212 18.71 15.94 -6.05
CA PRO A 212 18.79 15.68 -7.49
C PRO A 212 17.40 15.75 -8.13
N TYR A 213 16.80 16.94 -8.19
CA TYR A 213 15.51 17.14 -8.86
C TYR A 213 15.52 16.63 -10.31
N GLY A 214 14.39 16.08 -10.76
CA GLY A 214 14.25 15.52 -12.11
C GLY A 214 14.87 14.15 -12.31
N SER A 215 15.40 13.52 -11.25
CA SER A 215 16.04 12.20 -11.31
C SER A 215 15.12 11.02 -10.93
N TRP A 216 13.84 11.30 -10.67
CA TRP A 216 12.84 10.35 -10.18
C TRP A 216 11.66 10.15 -11.11
#